data_AF-A0A3M0YKF8-F1
#
_entry.id   AF-A0A3M0YKF8-F1
#
_cell.length_a   1.000
_cell.length_b   1.000
_cell.length_c   1.000
_cell.angle_alpha   90.00
_cell.angle_beta   90.00
_cell.angle_gamma   90.00
#
_symmetry.space_group_name_H-M   'P 1'
#
loop_
_entity.id
_entity.type
_entity.pdbx_description
1 polymer ?
#
loop_
_entity_poly.entity_id
_entity_poly.type
_entity_poly.pdbx_seq_one_letter_code
_entity_poly.pdbx_strand_id
1 'polypeptide(L)' 'GSEVSVWLLDLIRFRELSNEIAHRYGVAHESPQVIAIVGGQAVYHASHMDIDPEVVRAEVEKVVAG' A
#
# COMPACT_ATOMS: atom_id res chain seq x y z
N GLY A 1 -21.29 -0.84 0.47
CA GLY A 1 -19.93 -1.19 0.03
C GLY A 1 -18.97 -0.40 0.86
N SER A 2 -17.96 -1.03 1.43
CA SER A 2 -16.93 -0.34 2.21
C SER A 2 -16.15 0.59 1.29
N GLU A 3 -16.05 1.87 1.65
CA GLU A 3 -15.34 2.86 0.84
C GLU A 3 -13.84 2.82 1.17
N VAL A 4 -12.99 2.59 0.16
CA VAL A 4 -11.53 2.53 0.31
C VAL A 4 -10.92 3.80 -0.30
N SER A 5 -10.22 4.58 0.51
CA SER A 5 -9.49 5.75 0.02
C SER A 5 -8.15 5.35 -0.58
N VAL A 6 -7.93 5.72 -1.84
CA VAL A 6 -6.66 5.47 -2.55
C VAL A 6 -5.91 6.79 -2.69
N TRP A 7 -4.63 6.78 -2.34
CA TRP A 7 -3.73 7.93 -2.45
C TRP A 7 -2.57 7.57 -3.37
N LEU A 8 -2.27 8.44 -4.33
CA LEU A 8 -1.11 8.30 -5.21
C LEU A 8 -0.02 9.28 -4.78
N LEU A 9 1.19 8.78 -4.56
CA LEU A 9 2.35 9.58 -4.19
C LEU A 9 3.36 9.61 -5.34
N ASP A 10 3.76 10.82 -5.75
CA ASP A 10 4.86 11.03 -6.69
C ASP A 10 6.21 10.91 -5.99
N LEU A 11 6.94 9.84 -6.27
CA LEU A 11 8.20 9.50 -5.63
C LEU A 11 9.35 10.45 -5.99
N ILE A 12 9.35 11.01 -7.20
CA ILE A 12 10.43 11.92 -7.66
C ILE A 12 10.39 13.20 -6.83
N ARG A 13 9.16 13.66 -6.51
CA ARG A 13 8.94 14.89 -5.76
C ARG A 13 9.01 14.70 -4.24
N PHE A 14 8.71 13.51 -3.74
CA PHE A 14 8.51 13.26 -2.31
C PHE A 14 9.31 12.06 -1.78
N ARG A 15 10.58 11.96 -2.15
CA ARG A 15 11.43 10.82 -1.79
C ARG A 15 11.57 10.59 -0.28
N GLU A 16 11.71 11.66 0.51
CA GLU A 16 11.78 11.53 1.97
C GLU A 16 10.48 10.97 2.58
N LEU A 17 9.33 11.44 2.10
CA LEU A 17 8.03 10.94 2.52
C LEU A 17 7.84 9.47 2.13
N SER A 18 8.28 9.07 0.94
CA SER A 18 8.20 7.68 0.51
C SER A 18 9.08 6.76 1.37
N ASN A 19 10.30 7.18 1.68
CA ASN A 19 11.18 6.45 2.59
C ASN A 19 10.57 6.33 4.00
N GLU A 20 9.92 7.40 4.48
CA GLU A 20 9.22 7.38 5.77
C GLU A 20 8.02 6.42 5.76
N ILE A 21 7.28 6.32 4.66
CA ILE A 21 6.19 5.33 4.52
C ILE A 21 6.77 3.92 4.61
N ALA A 22 7.84 3.62 3.89
CA ALA A 22 8.53 2.33 3.93
C ALA A 22 9.00 1.98 5.35
N HIS A 23 9.66 2.92 6.03
CA HIS A 23 10.12 2.77 7.40
C HIS A 23 8.97 2.58 8.40
N ARG A 24 7.94 3.43 8.34
CA ARG A 24 6.79 3.41 9.26
C ARG A 24 6.03 2.10 9.20
N TYR A 25 5.86 1.54 8.01
CA TYR A 25 5.10 0.31 7.80
C TYR A 25 5.98 -0.94 7.70
N GLY A 26 7.30 -0.80 7.87
CA GLY A 26 8.23 -1.93 7.84
C GLY A 26 8.30 -2.67 6.51
N VAL A 27 8.03 -1.98 5.40
CA VAL A 27 8.06 -2.56 4.04
C VAL A 27 9.30 -2.05 3.30
N ALA A 28 9.90 -2.90 2.48
CA ALA A 28 11.02 -2.49 1.64
C ALA A 28 10.54 -1.44 0.61
N HIS A 29 11.30 -0.35 0.44
CA HIS A 29 10.96 0.68 -0.54
C HIS A 29 11.22 0.18 -1.96
N GLU A 30 10.20 0.19 -2.82
CA GLU A 30 10.27 -0.19 -4.23
C GLU A 30 9.47 0.78 -5.12
N SER A 31 9.70 0.75 -6.44
CA SER A 31 8.95 1.58 -7.39
C SER A 31 8.81 0.92 -8.76
N PRO A 32 7.60 0.80 -9.33
CA PRO A 32 6.30 1.15 -8.73
C PRO A 32 5.95 0.24 -7.56
N GLN A 33 5.17 0.74 -6.59
CA GLN A 33 4.80 0.01 -5.38
C GLN A 33 3.40 0.40 -4.90
N VAL A 34 2.69 -0.58 -4.33
CA VAL A 34 1.41 -0.41 -3.63
C VAL A 34 1.54 -0.97 -2.22
N ILE A 35 1.00 -0.24 -1.24
CA ILE A 35 0.91 -0.67 0.16
C ILE A 35 -0.54 -0.48 0.60
N ALA A 36 -1.20 -1.55 1.03
CA ALA A 36 -2.53 -1.48 1.61
C ALA A 36 -2.42 -1.34 3.13
N ILE A 37 -3.03 -0.30 3.68
CA ILE A 37 -2.98 0.03 5.11
C ILE A 37 -4.38 -0.02 5.69
N VAL A 38 -4.59 -0.84 6.72
CA VAL A 38 -5.86 -0.98 7.44
C VAL A 38 -5.56 -0.87 8.93
N GLY A 39 -6.32 -0.03 9.65
CA GLY A 39 -6.11 0.16 11.10
C GLY A 39 -4.73 0.70 11.48
N GLY A 40 -4.03 1.38 10.55
CA GLY A 40 -2.67 1.89 10.77
C GLY A 40 -1.56 0.85 10.57
N GLN A 41 -1.87 -0.34 10.08
CA GLN A 41 -0.90 -1.39 9.77
C GLN A 41 -0.90 -1.71 8.28
N ALA A 42 0.27 -1.98 7.71
CA ALA A 42 0.36 -2.51 6.36
C ALA A 42 -0.07 -3.98 6.36
N VAL A 43 -1.14 -4.29 5.63
CA VAL A 43 -1.72 -5.63 5.55
C VAL A 43 -1.33 -6.35 4.26
N TYR A 44 -0.92 -5.60 3.25
CA TYR A 44 -0.41 -6.12 1.98
C TYR A 44 0.53 -5.11 1.32
N HIS A 45 1.53 -5.60 0.60
CA HIS A 45 2.36 -4.78 -0.27
C HIS A 45 2.78 -5.57 -1.52
N ALA A 46 2.89 -4.87 -2.65
CA ALA A 46 3.36 -5.43 -3.91
C ALA A 46 4.12 -4.38 -4.71
N SER A 47 5.01 -4.81 -5.60
CA SER A 47 5.82 -3.93 -6.43
C SER A 47 5.92 -4.44 -7.87
N HIS A 48 6.29 -3.56 -8.79
CA HIS A 48 6.54 -3.89 -10.20
C HIS A 48 5.42 -4.72 -10.84
N MET A 49 5.71 -5.96 -11.24
CA MET A 49 4.79 -6.87 -11.92
C MET A 49 3.88 -7.64 -10.97
N ASP A 50 4.15 -7.59 -9.66
CA ASP A 50 3.34 -8.26 -8.64
C ASP A 50 2.13 -7.41 -8.23
N ILE A 51 2.02 -6.18 -8.75
CA ILE A 51 0.89 -5.29 -8.50
C ILE A 51 -0.31 -5.78 -9.31
N ASP A 52 -1.26 -6.40 -8.61
CA ASP A 52 -2.58 -6.75 -9.14
C ASP A 52 -3.69 -6.08 -8.31
N PRO A 53 -4.49 -5.17 -8.89
CA PRO A 53 -5.59 -4.49 -8.19
C PRO A 53 -6.63 -5.45 -7.58
N GLU A 54 -6.89 -6.59 -8.21
CA GLU A 54 -7.86 -7.57 -7.73
C GLU A 54 -7.36 -8.26 -6.46
N VAL A 55 -6.07 -8.58 -6.41
CA VAL A 55 -5.42 -9.15 -5.22
C VAL A 55 -5.40 -8.12 -4.09
N VAL A 56 -5.01 -6.87 -4.38
CA VAL A 56 -5.01 -5.79 -3.38
C VAL A 56 -6.40 -5.63 -2.75
N ARG A 57 -7.46 -5.61 -3.58
CA ARG A 57 -8.83 -5.50 -3.09
C ARG A 57 -9.22 -6.69 -2.21
N ALA A 58 -8.91 -7.92 -2.66
CA ALA A 58 -9.23 -9.12 -1.90
C ALA A 58 -8.53 -9.15 -0.53
N GLU A 59 -7.26 -8.73 -0.44
CA GLU A 59 -6.54 -8.65 0.83
C GLU A 59 -7.13 -7.60 1.78
N VAL A 60 -7.53 -6.43 1.27
CA VAL A 60 -8.20 -5.41 2.09
C VAL A 60 -9.56 -5.91 2.59
N GLU A 61 -10.36 -6.52 1.73
CA GLU A 61 -11.68 -7.05 2.10
C GLU A 61 -11.59 -8.15 3.16
N LYS A 62 -10.60 -9.04 3.08
CA LYS A 62 -10.35 -10.08 4.10
C LYS A 62 -10.11 -9.48 5.49
N VAL A 63 -9.39 -8.37 5.58
CA VAL A 63 -9.07 -7.73 6.86
C VAL A 63 -10.25 -6.92 7.40
N VAL A 64 -11.04 -6.27 6.54
CA VAL A 64 -12.16 -5.42 6.95
C VAL A 64 -13.43 -6.23 7.28
N ALA A 65 -13.60 -7.40 6.65
CA ALA A 65 -14.76 -8.26 6.88
C ALA A 65 -14.58 -9.25 8.05
N GLY A 66 -13.37 -9.37 8.60
CA GLY A 66 -13.05 -10.16 9.80
C GLY A 66 -13.17 -9.34 11.07
#